data_AF-X0XY03-F1
#
_entry.id   AF-X0XY03-F1
#
_cell.length_a   1.000
_cell.length_b   1.000
_cell.length_c   1.000
_cell.angle_alpha   90.00
_cell.angle_beta   90.00
_cell.angle_gamma   90.00
#
_symmetry.space_group_name_H-M   'P 1'
#
loop_
_entity.id
_entity.type
_entity.pdbx_description
1 polymer ?
#
loop_
_entity_poly.entity_id
_entity_poly.type
_entity_poly.pdbx_seq_one_letter_code
_entity_poly.pdbx_strand_id
1 'polypeptide(L)'
;MRLLRDTDPERLGFMRHLMQSTGLVHVTRAGLLRPDPGLATDWLRSPTQQQRTKLAQAWRDDPTWNDLIHVPSLRLEDTGGWRNDPVLARQAVLSHLPACSSGAWYAIEGFAAAIKRRDADFQRPDGDYTAWYIRDSLTGVYLSGFENWEAVEGALIRYLIVGPLAWLGLVDLGMASVDGPLVAFRLTTPGEAFLGLRTLRPEPEPVPLTLRPGPVVAVPQARRYDRFQLARIASRVRSD
;
A
#
# COMPACT_ATOMS: atom_id res chain seq x y z
N MET A 1 4.79 -11.38 10.71
CA MET A 1 5.70 -11.46 9.54
C MET A 1 5.15 -12.38 8.43
N ARG A 2 3.82 -12.38 8.21
CA ARG A 2 3.10 -13.28 7.27
C ARG A 2 3.09 -12.76 5.81
N LEU A 3 3.35 -11.46 5.65
CA LEU A 3 3.22 -10.70 4.41
C LEU A 3 4.41 -10.82 3.44
N LEU A 4 5.58 -11.36 3.81
CA LEU A 4 6.73 -11.49 2.89
C LEU A 4 6.68 -12.77 2.02
N ARG A 5 5.74 -13.67 2.27
CA ARG A 5 5.51 -14.91 1.47
C ARG A 5 4.16 -14.95 0.79
N ASP A 6 3.40 -13.89 0.95
CA ASP A 6 2.13 -13.71 0.28
C ASP A 6 2.44 -13.42 -1.19
N THR A 7 2.00 -14.34 -2.05
CA THR A 7 2.28 -14.35 -3.49
C THR A 7 1.21 -13.59 -4.27
N ASP A 8 0.37 -12.79 -3.61
CA ASP A 8 -0.59 -11.91 -4.28
C ASP A 8 0.13 -11.13 -5.40
N PRO A 9 -0.18 -11.43 -6.69
CA PRO A 9 0.50 -10.82 -7.82
C PRO A 9 0.34 -9.31 -7.85
N GLU A 10 -0.80 -8.82 -7.37
CA GLU A 10 -1.10 -7.39 -7.41
C GLU A 10 -0.24 -6.64 -6.40
N ARG A 11 -0.20 -7.14 -5.18
CA ARG A 11 0.69 -6.62 -4.13
C ARG A 11 2.16 -6.69 -4.54
N LEU A 12 2.59 -7.78 -5.21
CA LEU A 12 3.96 -7.87 -5.75
C LEU A 12 4.22 -6.84 -6.85
N GLY A 13 3.24 -6.60 -7.73
CA GLY A 13 3.28 -5.55 -8.74
C GLY A 13 3.43 -4.17 -8.11
N PHE A 14 2.62 -3.87 -7.09
CA PHE A 14 2.69 -2.64 -6.31
C PHE A 14 4.04 -2.45 -5.62
N MET A 15 4.54 -3.47 -4.93
CA MET A 15 5.86 -3.40 -4.27
C MET A 15 6.99 -3.20 -5.28
N ARG A 16 6.92 -3.88 -6.45
CA ARG A 16 7.89 -3.68 -7.54
C ARG A 16 7.87 -2.24 -8.03
N HIS A 17 6.67 -1.70 -8.28
CA HIS A 17 6.47 -0.33 -8.71
C HIS A 17 7.11 0.66 -7.73
N LEU A 18 6.83 0.54 -6.43
CA LEU A 18 7.43 1.42 -5.41
C LEU A 18 8.95 1.29 -5.32
N MET A 19 9.50 0.08 -5.43
CA MET A 19 10.95 -0.09 -5.43
C MET A 19 11.61 0.59 -6.63
N GLN A 20 10.94 0.59 -7.80
CA GLN A 20 11.42 1.27 -8.99
C GLN A 20 11.27 2.79 -8.89
N SER A 21 10.10 3.29 -8.45
CA SER A 21 9.84 4.74 -8.34
C SER A 21 10.70 5.41 -7.27
N THR A 22 11.12 4.66 -6.23
CA THR A 22 12.07 5.14 -5.21
C THR A 22 13.55 4.93 -5.58
N GLY A 23 13.85 4.37 -6.74
CA GLY A 23 15.22 4.07 -7.20
C GLY A 23 15.92 2.96 -6.41
N LEU A 24 15.22 2.24 -5.55
CA LEU A 24 15.80 1.12 -4.78
C LEU A 24 16.21 -0.04 -5.69
N VAL A 25 15.53 -0.20 -6.82
CA VAL A 25 15.88 -1.16 -7.86
C VAL A 25 15.84 -0.51 -9.24
N HIS A 26 16.70 -0.97 -10.13
CA HIS A 26 16.67 -0.62 -11.55
C HIS A 26 16.53 -1.88 -12.41
N VAL A 27 16.02 -1.70 -13.62
CA VAL A 27 15.97 -2.76 -14.64
C VAL A 27 17.26 -2.70 -15.45
N THR A 28 17.99 -3.80 -15.47
CA THR A 28 19.21 -3.93 -16.29
C THR A 28 18.86 -4.03 -17.77
N ARG A 29 19.85 -3.86 -18.66
CA ARG A 29 19.66 -4.08 -20.11
C ARG A 29 19.13 -5.48 -20.45
N ALA A 30 19.36 -6.47 -19.58
CA ALA A 30 18.87 -7.84 -19.73
C ALA A 30 17.44 -8.04 -19.18
N GLY A 31 16.73 -6.98 -18.78
CA GLY A 31 15.38 -7.05 -18.21
C GLY A 31 15.33 -7.54 -16.75
N LEU A 32 16.48 -7.75 -16.10
CA LEU A 32 16.54 -8.21 -14.70
C LEU A 32 16.49 -7.03 -13.73
N LEU A 33 15.76 -7.19 -12.62
CA LEU A 33 15.78 -6.25 -11.50
C LEU A 33 17.09 -6.38 -10.71
N ARG A 34 17.73 -5.24 -10.44
CA ARG A 34 18.90 -5.17 -9.55
C ARG A 34 18.75 -4.07 -8.50
N PRO A 35 19.10 -4.33 -7.23
CA PRO A 35 19.18 -3.29 -6.22
C PRO A 35 20.20 -2.22 -6.60
N ASP A 36 19.86 -0.96 -6.36
CA ASP A 36 20.84 0.12 -6.39
C ASP A 36 21.80 -0.02 -5.19
N PRO A 37 23.13 -0.02 -5.39
CA PRO A 37 24.07 -0.31 -4.30
C PRO A 37 24.06 0.75 -3.19
N GLY A 38 23.78 2.01 -3.50
CA GLY A 38 23.73 3.10 -2.53
C GLY A 38 22.36 3.17 -1.86
N LEU A 39 21.33 3.48 -2.65
CA LEU A 39 19.98 3.73 -2.17
C LEU A 39 19.37 2.50 -1.47
N ALA A 40 19.60 1.28 -1.98
CA ALA A 40 19.10 0.08 -1.32
C ALA A 40 19.86 -0.21 -0.02
N THR A 41 21.16 0.04 0.03
CA THR A 41 21.95 -0.11 1.27
C THR A 41 21.49 0.86 2.34
N ASP A 42 21.33 2.14 1.99
CA ASP A 42 20.88 3.18 2.92
C ASP A 42 19.48 2.87 3.44
N TRP A 43 18.57 2.47 2.55
CA TRP A 43 17.23 2.06 2.94
C TRP A 43 17.26 0.84 3.86
N LEU A 44 18.02 -0.22 3.54
CA LEU A 44 18.14 -1.43 4.36
C LEU A 44 18.76 -1.16 5.75
N ARG A 45 19.57 -0.11 5.88
CA ARG A 45 20.17 0.33 7.16
C ARG A 45 19.28 1.29 7.94
N SER A 46 18.36 1.99 7.28
CA SER A 46 17.48 2.95 7.95
C SER A 46 16.49 2.27 8.92
N PRO A 47 16.04 2.97 9.97
CA PRO A 47 14.99 2.49 10.87
C PRO A 47 13.72 2.05 10.12
N THR A 48 12.99 1.08 10.67
CA THR A 48 11.77 0.52 10.06
C THR A 48 10.75 1.60 9.69
N GLN A 49 10.60 2.59 10.56
CA GLN A 49 9.67 3.68 10.34
C GLN A 49 10.10 4.56 9.17
N GLN A 50 11.39 4.85 9.02
CA GLN A 50 11.89 5.62 7.88
C GLN A 50 11.70 4.84 6.57
N GLN A 51 11.96 3.53 6.58
CA GLN A 51 11.71 2.66 5.44
C GLN A 51 10.26 2.72 4.98
N ARG A 52 9.32 2.55 5.93
CA ARG A 52 7.87 2.58 5.65
C ARG A 52 7.43 3.96 5.20
N THR A 53 7.88 5.02 5.87
CA THR A 53 7.51 6.40 5.54
C THR A 53 7.95 6.75 4.12
N LYS A 54 9.17 6.37 3.72
CA LYS A 54 9.67 6.57 2.35
C LYS A 54 8.78 5.88 1.32
N LEU A 55 8.39 4.63 1.54
CA LEU A 55 7.51 3.90 0.62
C LEU A 55 6.09 4.47 0.59
N ALA A 56 5.54 4.86 1.74
CA ALA A 56 4.20 5.43 1.83
C ALA A 56 4.10 6.82 1.18
N GLN A 57 5.13 7.67 1.36
CA GLN A 57 5.23 8.96 0.69
C GLN A 57 5.42 8.79 -0.82
N ALA A 58 6.31 7.86 -1.22
CA ALA A 58 6.49 7.54 -2.63
C ALA A 58 5.17 7.14 -3.27
N TRP A 59 4.44 6.19 -2.68
CA TRP A 59 3.10 5.83 -3.15
C TRP A 59 2.16 7.04 -3.17
N ARG A 60 2.04 7.79 -2.07
CA ARG A 60 1.11 8.93 -1.96
C ARG A 60 1.29 9.94 -3.09
N ASP A 61 2.54 10.22 -3.44
CA ASP A 61 2.91 11.31 -4.33
C ASP A 61 3.14 10.82 -5.79
N ASP A 62 2.91 9.53 -6.08
CA ASP A 62 3.19 8.92 -7.38
C ASP A 62 2.01 9.06 -8.37
N PRO A 63 2.18 9.80 -9.49
CA PRO A 63 1.15 9.93 -10.52
C PRO A 63 1.15 8.78 -11.54
N THR A 64 2.15 7.90 -11.49
CA THR A 64 2.33 6.80 -12.44
C THR A 64 1.66 5.51 -11.98
N TRP A 65 1.33 5.40 -10.69
CA TRP A 65 0.46 4.35 -10.17
C TRP A 65 -1.00 4.82 -10.16
N ASN A 66 -1.83 4.27 -11.05
CA ASN A 66 -3.25 4.61 -11.11
C ASN A 66 -4.08 3.59 -10.31
N ASP A 67 -4.41 3.93 -9.06
CA ASP A 67 -5.15 3.04 -8.15
C ASP A 67 -6.47 2.54 -8.75
N LEU A 68 -7.16 3.35 -9.56
CA LEU A 68 -8.46 3.00 -10.15
C LEU A 68 -8.37 1.86 -11.18
N ILE A 69 -7.26 1.76 -11.93
CA ILE A 69 -7.01 0.65 -12.87
C ILE A 69 -6.81 -0.68 -12.12
N HIS A 70 -6.35 -0.60 -10.87
CA HIS A 70 -6.08 -1.77 -10.06
C HIS A 70 -7.31 -2.28 -9.29
N VAL A 71 -8.44 -1.56 -9.33
CA VAL A 71 -9.69 -2.01 -8.71
C VAL A 71 -10.23 -3.23 -9.50
N PRO A 72 -10.31 -4.44 -8.90
CA PRO A 72 -10.62 -5.66 -9.66
C PRO A 72 -12.01 -5.70 -10.30
N SER A 73 -12.98 -4.97 -9.72
CA SER A 73 -14.36 -4.87 -10.25
C SER A 73 -14.47 -3.92 -11.44
N LEU A 74 -13.41 -3.19 -11.81
CA LEU A 74 -13.45 -2.16 -12.84
C LEU A 74 -12.62 -2.55 -14.06
N ARG A 75 -13.10 -2.13 -15.22
CA ARG A 75 -12.34 -2.10 -16.47
C ARG A 75 -12.40 -0.69 -17.02
N LEU A 76 -11.24 -0.04 -17.10
CA LEU A 76 -11.11 1.30 -17.67
C LEU A 76 -10.80 1.18 -19.16
N GLU A 77 -11.54 1.91 -19.99
CA GLU A 77 -11.30 2.00 -21.42
C GLU A 77 -10.49 3.28 -21.72
N ASP A 78 -9.32 3.09 -22.34
CA ASP A 78 -8.49 4.21 -22.81
C ASP A 78 -9.04 4.70 -24.16
N THR A 79 -9.94 5.68 -24.09
CA THR A 79 -10.51 6.36 -25.26
C THR A 79 -9.73 7.62 -25.64
N GLY A 80 -8.62 7.93 -24.95
CA GLY A 80 -7.82 9.15 -25.13
C GLY A 80 -8.50 10.45 -24.69
N GLY A 81 -9.80 10.42 -24.37
CA GLY A 81 -10.59 11.61 -24.00
C GLY A 81 -10.74 11.86 -22.50
N TRP A 82 -10.32 10.92 -21.65
CA TRP A 82 -10.41 11.06 -20.19
C TRP A 82 -9.23 10.39 -19.49
N ARG A 83 -8.82 10.93 -18.34
CA ARG A 83 -7.86 10.30 -17.43
C ARG A 83 -8.13 10.80 -16.02
N ASN A 84 -8.29 9.90 -15.06
CA ASN A 84 -8.36 10.30 -13.66
C ASN A 84 -6.99 10.76 -13.15
N ASP A 85 -6.99 11.66 -12.17
CA ASP A 85 -5.80 11.99 -11.38
C ASP A 85 -5.75 11.06 -10.15
N PRO A 86 -4.85 10.05 -10.14
CA PRO A 86 -4.77 9.11 -9.03
C PRO A 86 -4.22 9.77 -7.75
N VAL A 87 -3.39 10.80 -7.87
CA VAL A 87 -2.83 11.50 -6.70
C VAL A 87 -3.93 12.30 -6.02
N LEU A 88 -4.75 13.01 -6.79
CA LEU A 88 -5.89 13.76 -6.28
C LEU A 88 -6.85 12.85 -5.49
N ALA A 89 -7.30 11.75 -6.09
CA ALA A 89 -8.21 10.81 -5.44
C ALA A 89 -7.61 10.22 -4.15
N ARG A 90 -6.34 9.82 -4.20
CA ARG A 90 -5.63 9.25 -3.06
C ARG A 90 -5.46 10.26 -1.93
N GLN A 91 -5.05 11.50 -2.23
CA GLN A 91 -4.90 12.55 -1.22
C GLN A 91 -6.23 12.89 -0.56
N ALA A 92 -7.32 12.94 -1.34
CA ALA A 92 -8.65 13.18 -0.79
C ALA A 92 -9.04 12.07 0.21
N VAL A 93 -8.92 10.79 -0.17
CA VAL A 93 -9.20 9.66 0.74
C VAL A 93 -8.32 9.69 2.00
N LEU A 94 -7.02 9.98 1.85
CA LEU A 94 -6.10 10.12 2.98
C LEU A 94 -6.50 11.28 3.91
N SER A 95 -7.06 12.37 3.38
CA SER A 95 -7.49 13.53 4.16
C SER A 95 -8.69 13.26 5.07
N HIS A 96 -9.48 12.20 4.79
CA HIS A 96 -10.61 11.78 5.63
C HIS A 96 -10.20 10.86 6.79
N LEU A 97 -9.05 10.17 6.69
CA LEU A 97 -8.57 9.23 7.72
C LEU A 97 -8.31 9.88 9.10
N PRO A 98 -7.84 11.13 9.22
CA PRO A 98 -7.75 11.84 10.51
C PRO A 98 -9.04 11.90 11.34
N ALA A 99 -10.22 11.73 10.73
CA ALA A 99 -11.48 11.66 11.47
C ALA A 99 -11.66 10.32 12.24
N CYS A 100 -10.84 9.30 11.95
CA CYS A 100 -10.83 8.03 12.65
C CYS A 100 -10.07 8.14 13.98
N SER A 101 -10.73 7.75 15.07
CA SER A 101 -10.13 7.73 16.40
C SER A 101 -9.05 6.66 16.53
N SER A 102 -7.96 7.01 17.22
CA SER A 102 -6.85 6.11 17.52
C SER A 102 -7.34 4.82 18.18
N GLY A 103 -6.93 3.67 17.67
CA GLY A 103 -7.28 2.36 18.25
C GLY A 103 -8.69 1.83 17.90
N ALA A 104 -9.57 2.65 17.31
CA ALA A 104 -10.94 2.25 16.99
C ALA A 104 -11.07 1.54 15.63
N TRP A 105 -11.98 0.57 15.56
CA TRP A 105 -12.32 -0.14 14.33
C TRP A 105 -13.49 0.56 13.61
N TYR A 106 -13.35 0.74 12.30
CA TYR A 106 -14.35 1.36 11.43
C TYR A 106 -14.77 0.39 10.34
N ALA A 107 -16.07 0.31 10.06
CA ALA A 107 -16.56 -0.41 8.89
C ALA A 107 -16.07 0.27 7.62
N ILE A 108 -15.53 -0.51 6.67
CA ILE A 108 -15.02 0.00 5.38
C ILE A 108 -16.14 0.72 4.61
N GLU A 109 -17.31 0.07 4.51
CA GLU A 109 -18.49 0.65 3.86
C GLU A 109 -19.01 1.88 4.61
N GLY A 110 -18.87 1.91 5.94
CA GLY A 110 -19.24 3.07 6.76
C GLY A 110 -18.34 4.28 6.49
N PHE A 111 -17.04 4.04 6.27
CA PHE A 111 -16.09 5.08 5.87
C PHE A 111 -16.35 5.57 4.45
N ALA A 112 -16.57 4.66 3.49
CA ALA A 112 -16.95 5.03 2.13
C ALA A 112 -18.24 5.88 2.10
N ALA A 113 -19.27 5.49 2.86
CA ALA A 113 -20.50 6.25 2.99
C ALA A 113 -20.29 7.62 3.66
N ALA A 114 -19.33 7.75 4.58
CA ALA A 114 -18.98 9.03 5.19
C ALA A 114 -18.31 9.98 4.19
N ILE A 115 -17.42 9.46 3.34
CA ILE A 115 -16.82 10.22 2.22
C ILE A 115 -17.92 10.61 1.23
N LYS A 116 -18.78 9.67 0.78
CA LYS A 116 -19.91 9.98 -0.13
C LYS A 116 -20.76 11.15 0.36
N ARG A 117 -21.00 11.28 1.67
CA ARG A 117 -21.79 12.37 2.24
C ARG A 117 -21.07 13.71 2.34
N ARG A 118 -19.73 13.72 2.42
CA ARG A 118 -18.94 14.93 2.69
C ARG A 118 -18.17 15.44 1.49
N ASP A 119 -17.80 14.54 0.60
CA ASP A 119 -16.84 14.74 -0.47
C ASP A 119 -17.12 13.70 -1.58
N ALA A 120 -18.34 13.75 -2.12
CA ALA A 120 -18.81 12.78 -3.13
C ALA A 120 -17.98 12.86 -4.41
N ASP A 121 -17.53 14.07 -4.75
CA ASP A 121 -16.80 14.44 -5.95
C ASP A 121 -15.28 14.29 -5.79
N PHE A 122 -14.79 13.61 -4.74
CA PHE A 122 -13.35 13.55 -4.41
C PHE A 122 -12.45 13.05 -5.54
N GLN A 123 -12.99 12.30 -6.51
CA GLN A 123 -12.29 11.85 -7.72
C GLN A 123 -12.50 12.75 -8.94
N ARG A 124 -13.55 13.56 -8.92
CA ARG A 124 -14.12 14.29 -10.06
C ARG A 124 -14.33 15.75 -9.67
N PRO A 125 -13.29 16.59 -9.69
CA PRO A 125 -13.41 18.00 -9.30
C PRO A 125 -14.45 18.80 -10.08
N ASP A 126 -14.83 18.34 -11.27
CA ASP A 126 -15.88 18.92 -12.13
C ASP A 126 -17.28 18.35 -11.85
N GLY A 127 -17.41 17.31 -11.02
CA GLY A 127 -18.66 16.63 -10.72
C GLY A 127 -19.23 15.83 -11.90
N ASP A 128 -18.46 15.57 -12.97
CA ASP A 128 -18.98 14.84 -14.13
C ASP A 128 -18.86 13.32 -13.95
N TYR A 129 -19.99 12.70 -13.63
CA TYR A 129 -20.11 11.24 -13.46
C TYR A 129 -20.37 10.48 -14.77
N THR A 130 -20.44 11.16 -15.91
CA THR A 130 -20.77 10.57 -17.22
C THR A 130 -19.58 10.53 -18.19
N ALA A 131 -18.57 11.37 -17.96
CA ALA A 131 -17.40 11.50 -18.83
C ALA A 131 -16.40 10.32 -18.78
N TRP A 132 -16.45 9.47 -17.76
CA TRP A 132 -15.42 8.42 -17.58
C TRP A 132 -15.85 7.10 -18.21
N TYR A 133 -14.99 6.53 -19.04
CA TYR A 133 -15.26 5.26 -19.71
C TYR A 133 -14.87 4.06 -18.85
N ILE A 134 -15.75 3.73 -17.91
CA ILE A 134 -15.58 2.65 -16.93
C ILE A 134 -16.67 1.60 -17.12
N ARG A 135 -16.28 0.33 -17.08
CA ARG A 135 -17.19 -0.81 -17.07
C ARG A 135 -17.01 -1.65 -15.83
N ASP A 136 -18.09 -2.29 -15.41
CA ASP A 136 -18.01 -3.42 -14.49
C ASP A 136 -17.25 -4.58 -15.15
N SER A 137 -16.23 -5.11 -14.48
CA SER A 137 -15.30 -6.08 -15.06
C SER A 137 -15.95 -7.45 -15.32
N LEU A 138 -17.02 -7.78 -14.59
CA LEU A 138 -17.73 -9.05 -14.68
C LEU A 138 -18.81 -9.02 -15.76
N THR A 139 -19.64 -7.99 -15.77
CA THR A 139 -20.83 -7.86 -16.64
C THR A 139 -20.55 -7.09 -17.93
N GLY A 140 -19.50 -6.27 -17.97
CA GLY A 140 -19.19 -5.37 -19.09
C GLY A 140 -20.14 -4.19 -19.22
N VAL A 141 -21.09 -4.01 -18.29
CA VAL A 141 -22.01 -2.88 -18.27
C VAL A 141 -21.25 -1.60 -17.97
N TYR A 142 -21.63 -0.53 -18.66
CA TYR A 142 -21.03 0.79 -18.47
C TYR A 142 -21.50 1.41 -17.15
N LEU A 143 -20.56 1.87 -16.33
CA LEU A 143 -20.79 2.48 -15.03
C LEU A 143 -20.75 4.00 -15.18
N SER A 144 -21.88 4.58 -15.59
CA SER A 144 -22.05 6.02 -15.82
C SER A 144 -23.12 6.60 -14.92
N GLY A 145 -22.95 7.84 -14.50
CA GLY A 145 -23.89 8.53 -13.62
C GLY A 145 -23.64 8.22 -12.14
N PHE A 146 -24.17 9.09 -11.29
CA PHE A 146 -23.96 9.06 -9.85
C PHE A 146 -24.56 7.82 -9.17
N GLU A 147 -25.52 7.15 -9.81
CA GLU A 147 -26.09 5.88 -9.36
C GLU A 147 -25.05 4.76 -9.24
N ASN A 148 -23.93 4.89 -9.97
CA ASN A 148 -22.82 3.95 -9.93
C ASN A 148 -21.72 4.33 -8.93
N TRP A 149 -21.96 5.32 -8.05
CA TRP A 149 -20.95 5.85 -7.13
C TRP A 149 -20.32 4.75 -6.27
N GLU A 150 -21.12 3.85 -5.72
CA GLU A 150 -20.64 2.73 -4.91
C GLU A 150 -19.78 1.77 -5.74
N ALA A 151 -20.15 1.53 -7.01
CA ALA A 151 -19.47 0.60 -7.90
C ALA A 151 -18.09 1.12 -8.35
N VAL A 152 -17.91 2.44 -8.42
CA VAL A 152 -16.65 3.07 -8.88
C VAL A 152 -15.90 3.72 -7.71
N GLU A 153 -16.46 4.77 -7.13
CA GLU A 153 -15.85 5.54 -6.03
C GLU A 153 -15.76 4.74 -4.72
N GLY A 154 -16.83 4.04 -4.35
CA GLY A 154 -16.84 3.14 -3.20
C GLY A 154 -15.82 2.01 -3.35
N ALA A 155 -15.75 1.42 -4.54
CA ALA A 155 -14.79 0.37 -4.86
C ALA A 155 -13.34 0.85 -4.78
N LEU A 156 -13.03 2.08 -5.22
CA LEU A 156 -11.71 2.67 -5.05
C LEU A 156 -11.36 2.86 -3.57
N ILE A 157 -12.26 3.42 -2.76
CA ILE A 157 -12.01 3.62 -1.32
C ILE A 157 -11.70 2.28 -0.64
N ARG A 158 -12.50 1.26 -0.96
CA ARG A 158 -12.28 -0.11 -0.47
C ARG A 158 -10.91 -0.63 -0.91
N TYR A 159 -10.56 -0.49 -2.18
CA TYR A 159 -9.28 -0.89 -2.74
C TYR A 159 -8.11 -0.24 -1.99
N LEU A 160 -8.14 1.08 -1.79
CA LEU A 160 -7.09 1.81 -1.09
C LEU A 160 -6.87 1.30 0.33
N ILE A 161 -7.95 0.97 1.05
CA ILE A 161 -7.89 0.44 2.42
C ILE A 161 -7.33 -0.97 2.47
N VAL A 162 -7.88 -1.91 1.68
CA VAL A 162 -7.50 -3.32 1.74
C VAL A 162 -6.20 -3.63 1.01
N GLY A 163 -5.83 -2.77 0.06
CA GLY A 163 -4.63 -2.87 -0.75
C GLY A 163 -3.52 -1.96 -0.21
N PRO A 164 -3.14 -0.87 -0.92
CA PRO A 164 -1.97 -0.05 -0.60
C PRO A 164 -1.80 0.33 0.89
N LEU A 165 -2.85 0.79 1.56
CA LEU A 165 -2.76 1.19 2.97
C LEU A 165 -2.43 -0.01 3.88
N ALA A 166 -3.07 -1.15 3.68
CA ALA A 166 -2.81 -2.37 4.44
C ALA A 166 -1.44 -2.97 4.09
N TRP A 167 -1.08 -2.99 2.80
CA TRP A 167 0.20 -3.51 2.31
C TRP A 167 1.41 -2.74 2.85
N LEU A 168 1.25 -1.41 3.02
CA LEU A 168 2.24 -0.54 3.65
C LEU A 168 2.19 -0.60 5.19
N GLY A 169 1.20 -1.28 5.77
CA GLY A 169 1.00 -1.43 7.21
C GLY A 169 0.53 -0.15 7.90
N LEU A 170 -0.17 0.72 7.17
CA LEU A 170 -0.78 1.96 7.69
C LEU A 170 -2.15 1.70 8.32
N VAL A 171 -2.82 0.62 7.90
CA VAL A 171 -4.05 0.12 8.53
C VAL A 171 -3.94 -1.36 8.87
N ASP A 172 -4.60 -1.77 9.96
CA ASP A 172 -4.94 -3.16 10.22
C ASP A 172 -6.32 -3.45 9.61
N LEU A 173 -6.55 -4.68 9.16
CA LEU A 173 -7.82 -5.10 8.58
C LEU A 173 -8.55 -6.09 9.48
N GLY A 174 -9.87 -5.97 9.54
CA GLY A 174 -10.78 -6.80 10.32
C GLY A 174 -11.69 -7.61 9.42
N MET A 175 -11.80 -8.90 9.71
CA MET A 175 -12.67 -9.85 9.00
C MET A 175 -13.96 -10.09 9.78
N ALA A 176 -15.06 -10.34 9.08
CA ALA A 176 -16.34 -10.66 9.71
C ALA A 176 -16.33 -12.00 10.47
N SER A 177 -15.53 -12.95 9.99
CA SER A 177 -15.33 -14.28 10.55
C SER A 177 -13.95 -14.81 10.18
N VAL A 178 -13.54 -15.96 10.74
CA VAL A 178 -12.38 -16.70 10.22
C VAL A 178 -12.65 -17.00 8.74
N ASP A 179 -11.71 -16.61 7.88
CA ASP A 179 -11.78 -16.69 6.41
C ASP A 179 -12.95 -15.92 5.75
N GLY A 180 -13.59 -15.01 6.49
CA GLY A 180 -14.65 -14.14 5.99
C GLY A 180 -14.11 -12.90 5.25
N PRO A 181 -15.01 -12.10 4.65
CA PRO A 181 -14.61 -10.88 3.97
C PRO A 181 -14.02 -9.86 4.93
N LEU A 182 -13.12 -9.02 4.40
CA LEU A 182 -12.63 -7.83 5.09
C LEU A 182 -13.77 -6.81 5.16
N VAL A 183 -14.16 -6.43 6.37
CA VAL A 183 -15.32 -5.56 6.63
C VAL A 183 -14.95 -4.30 7.40
N ALA A 184 -13.80 -4.31 8.10
CA ALA A 184 -13.38 -3.21 8.94
C ALA A 184 -11.89 -2.92 8.78
N PHE A 185 -11.49 -1.72 9.19
CA PHE A 185 -10.10 -1.31 9.31
C PHE A 185 -9.87 -0.48 10.56
N ARG A 186 -8.61 -0.34 10.94
CA ARG A 186 -8.15 0.55 12.01
C ARG A 186 -6.80 1.15 11.64
N LEU A 187 -6.58 2.43 11.94
CA LEU A 187 -5.27 3.05 11.80
C LEU A 187 -4.23 2.39 12.70
N THR A 188 -3.09 2.00 12.13
CA THR A 188 -1.94 1.55 12.92
C THR A 188 -1.19 2.76 13.48
N THR A 189 -0.38 2.56 14.52
CA THR A 189 0.54 3.60 15.01
C THR A 189 1.45 4.18 13.91
N PRO A 190 2.01 3.39 12.99
CA PRO A 190 2.67 3.92 11.79
C PRO A 190 1.76 4.71 10.84
N GLY A 191 0.50 4.31 10.67
CA GLY A 191 -0.49 5.04 9.87
C GLY A 191 -0.81 6.41 10.45
N GLU A 192 -1.04 6.48 11.76
CA GLU A 192 -1.22 7.75 12.49
C GLU A 192 -0.03 8.68 12.32
N ALA A 193 1.19 8.13 12.38
CA ALA A 193 2.40 8.91 12.20
C ALA A 193 2.58 9.41 10.76
N PHE A 194 2.25 8.58 9.78
CA PHE A 194 2.25 8.97 8.37
C PHE A 194 1.25 10.11 8.09
N LEU A 195 0.11 10.11 8.77
CA LEU A 195 -0.91 11.16 8.70
C LEU A 195 -0.59 12.40 9.57
N GLY A 196 0.54 12.43 10.27
CA GLY A 196 0.91 13.54 11.16
C GLY A 196 0.13 13.62 12.47
N LEU A 197 -0.65 12.59 12.82
CA LEU A 197 -1.48 12.52 14.02
C LEU A 197 -0.68 12.08 15.26
N ARG A 198 0.50 11.51 15.06
CA ARG A 198 1.37 10.99 16.12
C ARG A 198 2.84 11.15 15.77
N THR A 199 3.64 11.63 16.72
CA THR A 199 5.11 11.52 16.63
C THR A 199 5.56 10.18 17.18
N LEU A 200 6.35 9.44 16.40
CA LEU A 200 6.90 8.17 16.84
C LEU A 200 8.18 8.37 17.63
N ARG A 201 8.39 7.53 18.64
CA ARG A 201 9.66 7.44 19.34
C ARG A 201 10.71 6.83 18.40
N PRO A 202 11.98 7.29 18.47
CA PRO A 202 13.07 6.65 17.75
C PRO A 202 13.13 5.16 18.04
N GLU A 203 13.39 4.35 17.01
CA GLU A 203 13.62 2.92 17.19
C GLU A 203 14.91 2.70 18.01
N PRO A 204 14.93 1.75 18.96
CA PRO A 204 16.15 1.40 19.65
C PRO A 204 17.16 0.80 18.67
N GLU A 205 18.45 0.89 19.01
CA GLU A 205 19.50 0.31 18.19
C GLU A 205 19.28 -1.21 18.05
N PRO A 206 19.36 -1.77 16.82
CA PRO A 206 19.19 -3.20 16.62
C PRO A 206 20.25 -4.02 17.37
N VAL A 207 19.78 -5.00 18.16
CA VAL A 207 20.65 -5.97 18.85
C VAL A 207 21.70 -6.55 17.86
N PRO A 208 22.98 -6.69 18.25
CA PRO A 208 23.99 -7.32 17.42
C PRO A 208 23.62 -8.72 16.93
N LEU A 209 24.12 -9.10 15.74
CA LEU A 209 24.07 -10.50 15.31
C LEU A 209 25.03 -11.34 16.16
N THR A 210 24.69 -12.60 16.38
CA THR A 210 25.48 -13.52 17.22
C THR A 210 25.81 -14.79 16.46
N LEU A 211 27.06 -15.24 16.54
CA LEU A 211 27.45 -16.57 16.09
C LEU A 211 26.93 -17.63 17.08
N ARG A 212 26.29 -18.67 16.57
CA ARG A 212 25.88 -19.85 17.33
C ARG A 212 26.90 -20.97 17.11
N PRO A 213 26.92 -22.02 17.96
CA PRO A 213 27.71 -23.21 17.67
C PRO A 213 27.38 -23.78 16.27
N GLY A 214 28.42 -24.17 15.53
CA GLY A 214 28.31 -24.58 14.11
C GLY A 214 28.32 -23.40 13.12
N PRO A 215 27.98 -23.62 11.84
CA PRO A 215 27.95 -22.59 10.80
C PRO A 215 26.65 -21.77 10.83
N VAL A 216 26.17 -21.38 12.02
CA VAL A 216 24.86 -20.73 12.21
C VAL A 216 25.03 -19.30 12.74
N VAL A 217 24.43 -18.34 12.03
CA VAL A 217 24.39 -16.93 12.45
C VAL A 217 22.97 -16.56 12.83
N ALA A 218 22.77 -16.11 14.07
CA ALA A 218 21.49 -15.56 14.52
C ALA A 218 21.47 -14.05 14.27
N VAL A 219 20.53 -13.60 13.43
CA VAL A 219 20.43 -12.20 13.00
C VAL A 219 19.06 -11.64 13.36
N PRO A 220 18.99 -10.58 14.18
CA PRO A 220 17.72 -9.94 14.53
C PRO A 220 16.96 -9.42 13.32
N GLN A 221 15.62 -9.36 13.43
CA GLN A 221 14.76 -8.95 12.30
C GLN A 221 15.02 -7.51 11.85
N ALA A 222 15.38 -6.63 12.78
CA ALA A 222 15.69 -5.23 12.49
C ALA A 222 16.98 -5.03 11.69
N ARG A 223 17.92 -6.00 11.70
CA ARG A 223 19.21 -5.91 10.98
C ARG A 223 19.06 -6.36 9.52
N ARG A 224 18.23 -5.62 8.76
CA ARG A 224 17.83 -5.99 7.39
C ARG A 224 19.01 -6.02 6.42
N TYR A 225 19.93 -5.06 6.52
CA TYR A 225 21.14 -5.05 5.70
C TYR A 225 22.00 -6.30 5.93
N ASP A 226 22.22 -6.69 7.18
CA ASP A 226 23.00 -7.90 7.49
C ASP A 226 22.31 -9.17 7.00
N ARG A 227 20.97 -9.24 7.12
CA ARG A 227 20.18 -10.33 6.55
C ARG A 227 20.30 -10.38 5.03
N PHE A 228 20.35 -9.24 4.36
CA PHE A 228 20.55 -9.15 2.91
C PHE A 228 21.95 -9.64 2.52
N GLN A 229 23.00 -9.23 3.24
CA GLN A 229 24.37 -9.70 2.97
C GLN A 229 24.51 -11.20 3.20
N LEU A 230 23.97 -11.72 4.32
CA LEU A 230 24.04 -13.14 4.64
C LEU A 230 23.28 -14.00 3.63
N ALA A 231 22.17 -13.53 3.07
CA ALA A 231 21.43 -14.26 2.04
C ALA A 231 22.25 -14.53 0.76
N ARG A 232 23.38 -13.84 0.56
CA ARG A 232 24.29 -14.05 -0.57
C ARG A 232 25.27 -15.21 -0.35
N ILE A 233 25.51 -15.59 0.91
CA ILE A 233 26.55 -16.56 1.31
C ILE A 233 26.04 -17.66 2.25
N ALA A 234 24.78 -17.59 2.67
CA ALA A 234 24.19 -18.52 3.63
C ALA A 234 22.70 -18.79 3.33
N SER A 235 22.26 -20.01 3.65
CA SER A 235 20.87 -20.43 3.57
C SER A 235 20.14 -20.18 4.89
N ARG A 236 18.85 -19.83 4.84
CA ARG A 236 18.03 -19.74 6.06
C ARG A 236 17.73 -21.13 6.61
N VAL A 237 18.00 -21.33 7.90
CA VAL A 237 17.50 -22.45 8.69
C VAL A 237 16.35 -21.98 9.60
N ARG A 238 15.39 -22.86 9.93
CA ARG A 238 14.40 -22.55 10.97
C ARG A 238 15.12 -22.60 12.32
N SER A 239 14.80 -21.66 13.20
CA SER A 239 15.16 -21.80 14.61
C SER A 239 14.10 -22.71 15.22
N ASP A 240 14.54 -23.77 15.90
CA ASP A 240 13.72 -24.52 16.85
C ASP A 240 13.31 -23.60 18.02
#